data_AF-A0A6A5VXW0-F1
#
_entry.id   AF-A0A6A5VXW0-F1
#
_cell.length_a   1.000
_cell.length_b   1.000
_cell.length_c   1.000
_cell.angle_alpha   90.00
_cell.angle_beta   90.00
_cell.angle_gamma   90.00
#
_symmetry.space_group_name_H-M   'P 1'
#
loop_
_entity.id
_entity.type
_entity.pdbx_description
1 polymer ?
#
loop_
_entity_poly.entity_id
_entity_poly.type
_entity_poly.pdbx_seq_one_letter_code
_entity_poly.pdbx_strand_id
1 'polypeptide(L)'
;MSIPVFYIDPDGDVDLLLPHLEELATPLYGVSKYMSPAPGLNYRRSDSQYPSTSAQDCGLSAEAPASEEFQHYDEVPPLAESQPEPTDEAPGPDELPESQQNPESETLEIPADHCNADEELMVEEQDTTSTQDGKYVRIRVSSKHLTFASPHFKRNLQSGMLESQTLRSQGHVEFCMDEQDPGVMLIVLNILHGRTSQVPRTVDLDTLTKFAVMVDYLECHEAVEPFSDRWVENLKGDIPTTCSSELIQWLCISFTFHKQIQFQEVTLATIRLSRDVIQTLDLPIRESVVDKLNSLRQEALDRLLLALENLLDDFRSDRIKCTFECNAMRYGALVKEMSSRTLLFPRPQIPFLGYSIEDTTASVREIRDPKWCNGNNRSHPFYPPHCQSHDCKLTSHIWPIVSSINESLKGLSLEEFL
;
A
#
# COMPACT_ATOMS: atom_id res chain seq x y z
N MET A 1 -0.99 38.15 7.05
CA MET A 1 0.30 38.03 7.75
C MET A 1 1.17 37.23 6.81
N SER A 2 2.29 37.78 6.35
CA SER A 2 3.09 37.17 5.28
C SER A 2 3.42 35.70 5.56
N ILE A 3 3.18 34.83 4.58
CA ILE A 3 3.61 33.42 4.58
C ILE A 3 5.08 33.32 5.05
N PRO A 4 5.40 32.52 6.09
CA PRO A 4 6.78 32.33 6.53
C PRO A 4 7.61 31.69 5.40
N VAL A 5 8.76 32.29 5.11
CA VAL A 5 9.67 31.84 4.04
C VAL A 5 10.96 31.28 4.62
N PHE A 6 11.28 30.04 4.27
CA PHE A 6 12.54 29.37 4.57
C PHE A 6 13.41 29.32 3.32
N TYR A 7 14.70 29.64 3.46
CA TYR A 7 15.64 29.63 2.35
C TYR A 7 16.63 28.48 2.52
N ILE A 8 16.46 27.43 1.72
CA ILE A 8 17.48 26.38 1.56
C ILE A 8 18.53 26.87 0.57
N ASP A 9 18.07 27.44 -0.54
CA ASP A 9 18.89 28.12 -1.54
C ASP A 9 18.32 29.54 -1.76
N PRO A 10 19.00 30.61 -1.28
CA PRO A 10 18.54 31.99 -1.47
C PRO A 10 18.41 32.40 -2.93
N ASP A 11 19.24 31.82 -3.80
CA ASP A 11 19.25 32.06 -5.25
C ASP A 11 18.38 31.03 -6.00
N GLY A 12 17.59 30.25 -5.26
CA GLY A 12 16.69 29.23 -5.79
C GLY A 12 15.60 29.80 -6.70
N ASP A 13 15.21 28.99 -7.66
CA ASP A 13 14.23 29.28 -8.72
C ASP A 13 12.89 28.54 -8.51
N VAL A 14 12.73 27.86 -7.38
CA VAL A 14 11.50 27.15 -7.02
C VAL A 14 11.10 27.49 -5.59
N ASP A 15 9.85 27.93 -5.41
CA ASP A 15 9.22 28.12 -4.11
C ASP A 15 8.22 26.98 -3.86
N LEU A 16 8.55 26.06 -2.95
CA LEU A 16 7.65 24.99 -2.54
C LEU A 16 6.65 25.54 -1.52
N LEU A 17 5.35 25.34 -1.75
CA LEU A 17 4.28 25.72 -0.83
C LEU A 17 3.76 24.48 -0.10
N LEU A 18 3.91 24.44 1.22
CA LEU A 18 3.55 23.29 2.08
C LEU A 18 2.55 23.74 3.16
N PRO A 19 1.64 22.87 3.64
CA PRO A 19 0.70 23.22 4.70
C PRO A 19 1.43 23.57 6.02
N HIS A 20 0.82 24.44 6.84
CA HIS A 20 1.38 24.85 8.12
C HIS A 20 1.33 23.70 9.14
N LEU A 21 2.38 23.58 9.98
CA LEU A 21 2.60 22.47 10.94
C LEU A 21 1.44 22.21 11.93
N GLU A 22 0.56 23.18 12.18
CA GLU A 22 -0.58 23.04 13.08
C GLU A 22 -1.77 22.30 12.44
N GLU A 23 -1.82 22.20 11.11
CA GLU A 23 -2.91 21.52 10.38
C GLU A 23 -2.65 20.02 10.16
N LEU A 24 -1.40 19.57 10.23
CA LEU A 24 -1.01 18.15 10.08
C LEU A 24 -0.89 17.38 11.40
N ALA A 25 -1.32 17.97 12.51
CA ALA A 25 -1.39 17.30 13.82
C ALA A 25 -2.48 16.21 13.88
N THR A 26 -2.57 15.37 12.86
CA THR A 26 -3.28 14.09 12.93
C THR A 26 -2.30 13.05 13.48
N PRO A 27 -2.58 12.46 14.65
CA PRO A 27 -1.85 11.26 15.06
C PRO A 27 -2.04 10.20 13.97
N LEU A 28 -1.06 9.30 13.80
CA LEU A 28 -1.11 8.16 12.86
C LEU A 28 -2.30 7.19 13.06
N TYR A 29 -3.31 7.55 13.84
CA TYR A 29 -4.50 6.75 14.07
C TYR A 29 -5.76 7.60 14.06
N GLY A 30 -6.50 7.47 12.95
CA GLY A 30 -7.93 7.68 12.87
C GLY A 30 -8.37 9.08 12.45
N VAL A 31 -8.55 9.30 11.15
CA VAL A 31 -9.85 9.60 10.49
C VAL A 31 -9.61 9.47 8.99
N SER A 32 -10.46 8.69 8.35
CA SER A 32 -10.60 8.54 6.90
C SER A 32 -10.58 9.87 6.15
N LYS A 33 -9.55 10.09 5.34
CA LYS A 33 -9.52 10.67 3.98
C LYS A 33 -8.08 10.63 3.49
N TYR A 34 -7.89 10.39 2.19
CA TYR A 34 -6.61 10.34 1.45
C TYR A 34 -5.87 8.99 1.47
N MET A 35 -6.35 8.06 0.63
CA MET A 35 -5.68 7.61 -0.60
C MET A 35 -6.61 6.58 -1.24
N SER A 36 -7.39 6.99 -2.24
CA SER A 36 -7.86 6.01 -3.22
C SER A 36 -6.72 5.81 -4.21
N PRO A 37 -6.35 4.57 -4.55
CA PRO A 37 -5.48 4.34 -5.69
C PRO A 37 -6.15 4.99 -6.89
N ALA A 38 -5.39 5.70 -7.73
CA ALA A 38 -5.90 6.13 -9.02
C ALA A 38 -6.54 4.89 -9.72
N PRO A 39 -7.83 4.93 -10.07
CA PRO A 39 -8.49 3.75 -10.60
C PRO A 39 -7.87 3.40 -11.96
N GLY A 40 -7.21 2.24 -12.04
CA GLY A 40 -6.91 1.57 -13.31
C GLY A 40 -5.48 1.61 -13.85
N LEU A 41 -4.45 1.87 -13.04
CA LEU A 41 -3.05 1.79 -13.54
C LEU A 41 -2.38 0.46 -13.18
N ASN A 42 -2.52 -0.51 -14.09
CA ASN A 42 -1.65 -1.69 -14.14
C ASN A 42 -0.20 -1.23 -14.46
N TYR A 43 0.69 -1.29 -13.47
CA TYR A 43 2.14 -1.14 -13.71
C TYR A 43 2.67 -2.36 -14.45
N ARG A 44 2.54 -2.35 -15.78
CA ARG A 44 3.34 -3.18 -16.70
C ARG A 44 4.38 -2.27 -17.32
N ARG A 45 5.66 -2.45 -16.98
CA ARG A 45 6.77 -1.86 -17.74
C ARG A 45 6.70 -2.37 -19.18
N SER A 46 6.46 -1.48 -20.14
CA SER A 46 7.12 -1.42 -21.47
C SER A 46 6.57 -0.25 -22.32
N ASP A 47 7.52 0.53 -22.87
CA ASP A 47 7.53 1.44 -24.03
C ASP A 47 6.32 2.32 -24.43
N SER A 48 6.65 3.61 -24.51
CA SER A 48 6.19 4.62 -25.50
C SER A 48 4.74 5.13 -25.49
N GLN A 49 4.65 6.44 -25.19
CA GLN A 49 3.67 7.45 -25.60
C GLN A 49 2.21 7.30 -25.16
N TYR A 50 1.77 8.20 -24.25
CA TYR A 50 0.36 8.60 -24.14
C TYR A 50 0.20 10.10 -23.78
N PRO A 51 -0.95 10.71 -24.16
CA PRO A 51 -1.19 12.16 -24.15
C PRO A 51 -1.81 12.69 -22.85
N SER A 52 -1.80 14.01 -22.77
CA SER A 52 -2.11 14.90 -21.64
C SER A 52 -3.53 14.79 -21.07
N THR A 53 -3.64 14.91 -19.74
CA THR A 53 -4.90 15.28 -19.04
C THR A 53 -4.66 16.52 -18.17
N SER A 54 -5.71 17.35 -18.10
CA SER A 54 -5.74 18.77 -17.74
C SER A 54 -5.64 19.05 -16.24
N ALA A 55 -4.84 20.06 -15.89
CA ALA A 55 -4.72 20.64 -14.56
C ALA A 55 -5.99 21.42 -14.14
N GLN A 56 -6.34 21.32 -12.85
CA GLN A 56 -7.17 22.30 -12.16
C GLN A 56 -6.29 23.48 -11.74
N ASP A 57 -6.83 24.68 -11.99
CA ASP A 57 -6.14 25.96 -12.00
C ASP A 57 -5.97 26.53 -10.57
N CYS A 58 -4.72 26.71 -10.12
CA CYS A 58 -4.40 27.50 -8.94
C CYS A 58 -4.25 28.95 -9.39
N GLY A 59 -5.34 29.71 -9.32
CA GLY A 59 -5.45 31.06 -9.87
C GLY A 59 -4.49 32.07 -9.24
N LEU A 60 -3.36 32.32 -9.92
CA LEU A 60 -2.52 33.51 -9.78
C LEU A 60 -1.88 33.82 -11.15
N SER A 61 -2.44 34.77 -11.91
CA SER A 61 -1.86 35.22 -13.19
C SER A 61 -0.70 36.19 -12.98
N ALA A 62 0.41 35.94 -13.68
CA ALA A 62 1.48 36.92 -13.90
C ALA A 62 1.37 37.47 -15.33
N GLU A 63 1.22 38.78 -15.47
CA GLU A 63 1.27 39.49 -16.75
C GLU A 63 2.68 39.42 -17.35
N ALA A 64 2.78 39.04 -18.63
CA ALA A 64 4.01 39.11 -19.42
C ALA A 64 3.90 40.20 -20.50
N PRO A 65 4.96 40.98 -20.80
CA PRO A 65 4.94 41.92 -21.91
C PRO A 65 5.33 41.26 -23.23
N ALA A 66 4.75 41.76 -24.32
CA ALA A 66 4.91 41.28 -25.69
C ALA A 66 6.09 41.95 -26.43
N SER A 67 6.79 41.16 -27.27
CA SER A 67 7.56 41.52 -28.49
C SER A 67 8.54 40.36 -28.80
N GLU A 68 8.89 39.93 -30.00
CA GLU A 68 8.75 40.41 -31.38
C GLU A 68 9.08 39.22 -32.32
N GLU A 69 8.46 39.17 -33.50
CA GLU A 69 8.72 38.16 -34.55
C GLU A 69 10.11 38.32 -35.18
N PHE A 70 10.81 37.21 -35.42
CA PHE A 70 11.89 37.15 -36.41
C PHE A 70 11.78 35.89 -37.26
N GLN A 71 11.51 36.12 -38.56
CA GLN A 71 11.56 35.13 -39.63
C GLN A 71 13.01 34.94 -40.09
N HIS A 72 13.45 33.70 -40.28
CA HIS A 72 14.57 33.40 -41.16
C HIS A 72 14.28 32.15 -41.99
N TYR A 73 14.56 32.27 -43.29
CA TYR A 73 14.20 31.39 -44.39
C TYR A 73 15.37 30.46 -44.70
N ASP A 74 15.09 29.24 -45.12
CA ASP A 74 15.92 28.52 -46.10
C ASP A 74 15.01 27.65 -46.99
N GLU A 75 14.88 28.06 -48.26
CA GLU A 75 14.54 27.20 -49.41
C GLU A 75 15.72 26.22 -49.65
N VAL A 76 15.63 25.06 -50.32
CA VAL A 76 15.33 24.81 -51.75
C VAL A 76 15.13 23.26 -51.98
N PRO A 77 14.79 22.69 -53.18
CA PRO A 77 13.46 22.15 -53.47
C PRO A 77 13.53 20.72 -54.15
N PRO A 78 12.65 20.25 -55.10
CA PRO A 78 11.96 18.96 -54.97
C PRO A 78 12.18 17.95 -56.12
N LEU A 79 11.78 16.69 -55.95
CA LEU A 79 11.54 15.67 -57.01
C LEU A 79 10.66 14.55 -56.40
N ALA A 80 9.71 13.88 -57.04
CA ALA A 80 8.82 14.07 -58.19
C ALA A 80 7.74 12.95 -58.09
N GLU A 81 6.66 13.11 -58.84
CA GLU A 81 5.37 12.38 -58.83
C GLU A 81 5.41 10.87 -59.13
N SER A 82 4.39 10.12 -58.67
CA SER A 82 3.54 9.26 -59.53
C SER A 82 2.41 8.53 -58.76
N GLN A 83 1.17 8.71 -59.25
CA GLN A 83 -0.02 7.83 -59.14
C GLN A 83 -0.34 7.30 -60.56
N PRO A 84 -1.22 6.29 -60.84
CA PRO A 84 -2.51 5.98 -60.19
C PRO A 84 -2.98 4.48 -60.14
N GLU A 85 -4.25 4.27 -59.72
CA GLU A 85 -5.05 3.04 -59.47
C GLU A 85 -5.32 2.08 -60.67
N PRO A 86 -6.09 0.95 -60.52
CA PRO A 86 -7.57 1.00 -60.61
C PRO A 86 -8.43 -0.01 -59.76
N THR A 87 -9.73 0.30 -59.81
CA THR A 87 -11.06 -0.22 -59.38
C THR A 87 -11.45 -1.72 -59.47
N ASP A 88 -12.47 -2.13 -58.69
CA ASP A 88 -13.80 -2.69 -59.12
C ASP A 88 -14.62 -3.24 -57.91
N GLU A 89 -15.78 -2.67 -57.57
CA GLU A 89 -17.18 -2.99 -57.98
C GLU A 89 -17.94 -4.02 -57.09
N ALA A 90 -19.17 -3.63 -56.71
CA ALA A 90 -20.19 -4.40 -55.96
C ALA A 90 -21.04 -5.29 -56.90
N PRO A 91 -21.96 -6.16 -56.39
CA PRO A 91 -23.36 -5.73 -56.15
C PRO A 91 -24.13 -6.49 -55.01
N GLY A 92 -25.28 -5.95 -54.55
CA GLY A 92 -26.30 -6.61 -53.69
C GLY A 92 -27.40 -7.33 -54.52
N PRO A 93 -28.70 -7.45 -54.12
CA PRO A 93 -29.40 -7.29 -52.82
C PRO A 93 -30.46 -8.42 -52.52
N ASP A 94 -31.27 -8.28 -51.45
CA ASP A 94 -32.69 -8.75 -51.20
C ASP A 94 -32.90 -9.04 -49.68
N GLU A 95 -34.01 -8.82 -48.99
CA GLU A 95 -35.29 -8.08 -49.15
C GLU A 95 -35.97 -8.02 -47.74
N LEU A 96 -36.88 -7.05 -47.55
CA LEU A 96 -37.74 -6.71 -46.39
C LEU A 96 -38.98 -7.67 -46.30
N PRO A 97 -39.99 -7.59 -45.36
CA PRO A 97 -40.68 -6.37 -44.86
C PRO A 97 -41.25 -6.36 -43.40
N GLU A 98 -41.32 -5.17 -42.76
CA GLU A 98 -42.50 -4.28 -42.46
C GLU A 98 -43.40 -4.61 -41.26
N SER A 99 -43.64 -3.61 -40.40
CA SER A 99 -44.95 -2.92 -40.27
C SER A 99 -44.91 -1.72 -39.30
N GLN A 100 -45.73 -0.72 -39.64
CA GLN A 100 -45.81 0.65 -39.13
C GLN A 100 -46.93 0.81 -38.08
N GLN A 101 -46.85 1.84 -37.23
CA GLN A 101 -47.79 2.99 -37.16
C GLN A 101 -47.72 3.76 -35.81
N ASN A 102 -47.62 5.08 -35.92
CA ASN A 102 -48.02 6.13 -34.96
C ASN A 102 -49.35 6.74 -35.49
N PRO A 103 -50.02 7.79 -34.95
CA PRO A 103 -49.68 8.73 -33.85
C PRO A 103 -50.89 9.12 -32.93
N GLU A 104 -50.72 10.05 -31.98
CA GLU A 104 -51.54 11.29 -31.83
C GLU A 104 -51.18 12.12 -30.57
N SER A 105 -51.57 13.41 -30.64
CA SER A 105 -51.16 14.60 -29.87
C SER A 105 -52.24 15.04 -28.87
N GLU A 106 -51.90 15.73 -27.78
CA GLU A 106 -52.84 16.64 -27.12
C GLU A 106 -52.13 17.76 -26.30
N THR A 107 -52.76 18.93 -26.31
CA THR A 107 -52.28 20.29 -25.97
C THR A 107 -53.27 20.92 -24.99
N LEU A 108 -52.84 21.62 -23.92
CA LEU A 108 -53.64 22.64 -23.18
C LEU A 108 -52.67 23.58 -22.42
N GLU A 109 -52.44 24.83 -22.85
CA GLU A 109 -53.17 26.10 -22.58
C GLU A 109 -52.85 26.81 -21.23
N ILE A 110 -52.46 28.08 -21.35
CA ILE A 110 -52.22 29.12 -20.30
C ILE A 110 -53.45 30.06 -20.27
N PRO A 111 -53.79 30.72 -19.14
CA PRO A 111 -53.61 32.20 -19.06
C PRO A 111 -53.22 32.70 -17.64
N ALA A 112 -52.15 33.50 -17.48
CA ALA A 112 -52.07 34.97 -17.52
C ALA A 112 -52.43 35.68 -16.19
N ASP A 113 -51.45 36.36 -15.58
CA ASP A 113 -51.65 37.72 -15.03
C ASP A 113 -50.33 38.51 -14.91
N HIS A 114 -50.41 39.82 -15.15
CA HIS A 114 -49.36 40.85 -15.17
C HIS A 114 -48.76 41.12 -13.76
N CYS A 115 -47.58 41.73 -13.54
CA CYS A 115 -47.10 43.03 -14.02
C CYS A 115 -45.60 43.28 -13.70
N ASN A 116 -44.95 44.11 -14.52
CA ASN A 116 -43.58 44.64 -14.37
C ASN A 116 -43.37 45.51 -13.13
N ALA A 117 -42.14 45.53 -12.61
CA ALA A 117 -41.46 46.73 -12.14
C ALA A 117 -39.93 46.51 -12.15
N ASP A 118 -39.22 47.50 -12.69
CA ASP A 118 -37.78 47.60 -12.88
C ASP A 118 -36.98 47.66 -11.57
N GLU A 119 -35.77 47.10 -11.56
CA GLU A 119 -34.64 47.73 -10.85
C GLU A 119 -33.30 47.20 -11.39
N GLU A 120 -32.52 48.12 -11.96
CA GLU A 120 -31.12 47.96 -12.35
C GLU A 120 -30.28 47.54 -11.14
N LEU A 121 -29.45 46.50 -11.27
CA LEU A 121 -28.35 46.27 -10.34
C LEU A 121 -27.05 46.05 -11.09
N MET A 122 -26.14 46.95 -10.75
CA MET A 122 -24.82 47.18 -11.30
C MET A 122 -23.91 45.98 -11.11
N VAL A 123 -23.08 45.78 -12.14
CA VAL A 123 -21.88 44.95 -12.08
C VAL A 123 -20.91 45.63 -11.10
N GLU A 124 -20.77 45.08 -9.90
CA GLU A 124 -19.59 45.30 -9.06
C GLU A 124 -18.61 44.16 -9.33
N GLU A 125 -17.56 44.46 -10.10
CA GLU A 125 -16.31 43.72 -10.08
C GLU A 125 -15.74 43.79 -8.66
N GLN A 126 -15.97 42.73 -7.87
CA GLN A 126 -15.23 42.52 -6.64
C GLN A 126 -14.01 41.65 -6.97
N ASP A 127 -12.90 42.35 -7.17
CA ASP A 127 -11.54 41.86 -7.03
C ASP A 127 -11.39 41.20 -5.64
N THR A 128 -11.52 39.87 -5.60
CA THR A 128 -11.20 39.08 -4.40
C THR A 128 -9.84 38.42 -4.56
N THR A 129 -8.79 39.23 -4.60
CA THR A 129 -7.45 38.81 -4.18
C THR A 129 -7.42 38.66 -2.65
N SER A 130 -8.17 37.70 -2.10
CA SER A 130 -8.10 37.36 -0.67
C SER A 130 -6.96 36.35 -0.45
N THR A 131 -5.82 36.89 -0.07
CA THR A 131 -4.59 36.21 0.32
C THR A 131 -4.86 35.17 1.42
N GLN A 132 -4.62 33.87 1.17
CA GLN A 132 -4.68 32.80 2.18
C GLN A 132 -3.42 32.82 3.07
N ASP A 133 -3.24 33.94 3.75
CA ASP A 133 -2.02 34.38 4.42
C ASP A 133 -1.96 33.78 5.84
N GLY A 134 -1.67 32.47 5.93
CA GLY A 134 -1.51 31.75 7.20
C GLY A 134 -1.58 30.22 7.13
N LYS A 135 -2.02 29.64 6.00
CA LYS A 135 -2.16 28.17 5.84
C LYS A 135 -0.90 27.47 5.35
N TYR A 136 0.03 28.23 4.77
CA TYR A 136 1.17 27.66 4.07
C TYR A 136 2.50 28.15 4.63
N VAL A 137 3.53 27.35 4.40
CA VAL A 137 4.94 27.67 4.57
C VAL A 137 5.60 27.62 3.20
N ARG A 138 6.42 28.62 2.88
CA ARG A 138 7.19 28.68 1.63
C ARG A 138 8.62 28.24 1.88
N ILE A 139 9.15 27.34 1.05
CA ILE A 139 10.56 26.94 1.09
C ILE A 139 11.20 27.19 -0.28
N ARG A 140 12.19 28.09 -0.33
CA ARG A 140 12.95 28.39 -1.54
C ARG A 140 14.10 27.42 -1.75
N VAL A 141 14.14 26.81 -2.93
CA VAL A 141 15.05 25.74 -3.33
C VAL A 141 15.47 25.88 -4.79
N SER A 142 16.51 25.16 -5.19
CA SER A 142 17.00 25.16 -6.56
C SER A 142 16.44 23.99 -7.36
N SER A 143 15.82 24.28 -8.51
CA SER A 143 15.33 23.30 -9.47
C SER A 143 16.43 22.34 -9.92
N LYS A 144 17.69 22.80 -10.03
CA LYS A 144 18.84 21.98 -10.44
C LYS A 144 19.12 20.88 -9.43
N HIS A 145 19.12 21.21 -8.13
CA HIS A 145 19.31 20.21 -7.07
C HIS A 145 18.13 19.23 -7.02
N LEU A 146 16.90 19.73 -7.09
CA LEU A 146 15.70 18.90 -7.07
C LEU A 146 15.66 17.91 -8.24
N THR A 147 15.81 18.40 -9.46
CA THR A 147 15.69 17.59 -10.69
C THR A 147 16.87 16.64 -10.90
N PHE A 148 18.02 16.94 -10.29
CA PHE A 148 19.16 16.03 -10.27
C PHE A 148 18.91 14.82 -9.37
N ALA A 149 18.36 15.05 -8.17
CA ALA A 149 18.27 14.02 -7.13
C ALA A 149 16.90 13.32 -7.05
N SER A 150 15.86 13.87 -7.69
CA SER A 150 14.49 13.35 -7.62
C SER A 150 13.86 13.24 -9.03
N PRO A 151 13.55 12.01 -9.48
CA PRO A 151 12.74 11.77 -10.68
C PRO A 151 11.38 12.47 -10.64
N HIS A 152 10.73 12.54 -9.47
CA HIS A 152 9.47 13.26 -9.28
C HIS A 152 9.62 14.74 -9.69
N PHE A 153 10.59 15.45 -9.11
CA PHE A 153 10.82 16.85 -9.47
C PHE A 153 11.33 17.01 -10.90
N LYS A 154 12.14 16.08 -11.40
CA LYS A 154 12.56 16.07 -12.80
C LYS A 154 11.38 16.03 -13.76
N ARG A 155 10.41 15.15 -13.53
CA ARG A 155 9.19 15.08 -14.33
C ARG A 155 8.43 16.41 -14.26
N ASN A 156 8.16 16.93 -13.07
CA ASN A 156 7.34 18.13 -12.94
C ASN A 156 8.01 19.43 -13.43
N LEU A 157 9.32 19.59 -13.21
CA LEU A 157 10.03 20.85 -13.51
C LEU A 157 10.74 20.84 -14.87
N GLN A 158 10.94 19.68 -15.51
CA GLN A 158 11.62 19.59 -16.81
C GLN A 158 10.75 19.01 -17.94
N SER A 159 9.74 18.20 -17.64
CA SER A 159 8.79 17.73 -18.68
C SER A 159 7.79 18.84 -19.00
N GLY A 160 7.13 18.82 -20.17
CA GLY A 160 6.27 19.91 -20.68
C GLY A 160 5.02 20.28 -19.86
N MET A 161 4.98 19.96 -18.57
CA MET A 161 3.98 20.38 -17.58
C MET A 161 4.03 21.90 -17.36
N LEU A 162 2.95 22.44 -16.77
CA LEU A 162 2.75 23.87 -16.57
C LEU A 162 3.91 24.49 -15.78
N GLU A 163 4.33 23.82 -14.71
CA GLU A 163 5.39 24.26 -13.82
C GLU A 163 6.73 24.41 -14.55
N SER A 164 7.03 23.52 -15.49
CA SER A 164 8.22 23.63 -16.34
C SER A 164 8.15 24.83 -17.30
N GLN A 165 6.95 25.14 -17.82
CA GLN A 165 6.75 26.23 -18.77
C GLN A 165 6.87 27.56 -18.03
N THR A 166 6.27 27.66 -16.84
CA THR A 166 6.42 28.80 -15.93
C THR A 166 7.89 29.00 -15.55
N LEU A 167 8.59 27.94 -15.12
CA LEU A 167 9.99 28.04 -14.75
C LEU A 167 10.88 28.52 -15.91
N ARG A 168 10.63 28.05 -17.14
CA ARG A 168 11.40 28.48 -18.33
C ARG A 168 11.08 29.90 -18.77
N SER A 169 9.82 30.32 -18.68
CA SER A 169 9.37 31.64 -19.16
C SER A 169 9.65 32.75 -18.16
N GLN A 170 9.49 32.46 -16.86
CA GLN A 170 9.60 33.45 -15.78
C GLN A 170 10.92 33.34 -15.00
N GLY A 171 11.66 32.23 -15.14
CA GLY A 171 12.87 31.96 -14.36
C GLY A 171 12.60 31.58 -12.91
N HIS A 172 11.33 31.45 -12.52
CA HIS A 172 10.88 31.10 -11.17
C HIS A 172 9.53 30.37 -11.24
N VAL A 173 9.24 29.47 -10.30
CA VAL A 173 7.93 28.81 -10.20
C VAL A 173 7.54 28.54 -8.75
N GLU A 174 6.26 28.69 -8.44
CA GLU A 174 5.68 28.17 -7.18
C GLU A 174 5.13 26.77 -7.41
N PHE A 175 5.39 25.86 -6.46
CA PHE A 175 5.02 24.44 -6.56
C PHE A 175 4.30 23.99 -5.29
N CYS A 176 3.01 23.71 -5.39
CA CYS A 176 2.17 23.33 -4.23
C CYS A 176 2.34 21.85 -3.87
N MET A 177 2.44 21.59 -2.56
CA MET A 177 2.59 20.25 -1.97
C MET A 177 1.67 20.11 -0.75
N ASP A 178 0.37 20.29 -0.98
CA ASP A 178 -0.67 20.47 0.06
C ASP A 178 -0.83 19.30 1.04
N GLU A 179 -0.39 18.09 0.67
CA GLU A 179 -0.57 16.87 1.46
C GLU A 179 0.72 16.45 2.20
N GLN A 180 1.80 17.22 2.11
CA GLN A 180 3.12 16.79 2.56
C GLN A 180 3.51 17.39 3.91
N ASP A 181 4.17 16.58 4.75
CA ASP A 181 4.71 17.02 6.04
C ASP A 181 5.86 18.03 5.82
N PRO A 182 5.70 19.30 6.24
CA PRO A 182 6.71 20.34 6.00
C PRO A 182 8.02 20.08 6.76
N GLY A 183 7.98 19.43 7.92
CA GLY A 183 9.16 19.11 8.72
C GLY A 183 10.02 18.03 8.07
N VAL A 184 9.39 16.95 7.61
CA VAL A 184 10.06 15.87 6.87
C VAL A 184 10.56 16.39 5.53
N MET A 185 9.75 17.18 4.82
CA MET A 185 10.11 17.81 3.54
C MET A 185 11.35 18.70 3.69
N LEU A 186 11.37 19.57 4.70
CA LEU A 186 12.53 20.43 4.97
C LEU A 186 13.83 19.62 5.13
N ILE A 187 13.78 18.48 5.82
CA ILE A 187 14.95 17.63 6.02
C ILE A 187 15.37 16.95 4.71
N VAL A 188 14.42 16.40 3.95
CA VAL A 188 14.72 15.80 2.63
C VAL A 188 15.35 16.84 1.71
N LEU A 189 14.79 18.05 1.63
CA LEU A 189 15.33 19.12 0.81
C LEU A 189 16.75 19.53 1.24
N ASN A 190 17.05 19.58 2.54
CA ASN A 190 18.41 19.79 3.03
C ASN A 190 19.37 18.69 2.54
N ILE A 191 18.92 17.42 2.48
CA ILE A 191 19.69 16.32 1.91
C ILE A 191 19.95 16.56 0.43
N LEU A 192 18.91 16.85 -0.36
CA LEU A 192 19.03 17.06 -1.81
C LEU A 192 19.97 18.24 -2.17
N HIS A 193 20.06 19.24 -1.28
CA HIS A 193 20.95 20.41 -1.44
C HIS A 193 22.32 20.23 -0.76
N GLY A 194 22.66 19.03 -0.27
CA GLY A 194 23.95 18.77 0.36
C GLY A 194 24.17 19.49 1.71
N ARG A 195 23.14 20.04 2.33
CA ARG A 195 23.18 20.73 3.63
C ARG A 195 23.11 19.72 4.78
N THR A 196 24.04 18.77 4.78
CA THR A 196 24.04 17.59 5.66
C THR A 196 24.13 17.94 7.16
N SER A 197 24.63 19.13 7.51
CA SER A 197 24.67 19.62 8.90
C SER A 197 23.29 19.90 9.51
N GLN A 198 22.26 20.08 8.67
CA GLN A 198 20.87 20.29 9.10
C GLN A 198 20.09 18.97 9.23
N VAL A 199 20.72 17.84 8.90
CA VAL A 199 20.06 16.53 8.91
C VAL A 199 20.24 15.87 10.28
N PRO A 200 19.15 15.45 10.95
CA PRO A 200 19.23 14.90 12.30
C PRO A 200 20.06 13.61 12.34
N ARG A 201 20.83 13.42 13.41
CA ARG A 201 21.68 12.22 13.58
C ARG A 201 20.89 10.97 13.92
N THR A 202 19.79 11.15 14.62
CA THR A 202 18.88 10.11 15.11
C THR A 202 17.46 10.57 14.86
N VAL A 203 16.56 9.62 14.60
CA VAL A 203 15.13 9.83 14.44
C VAL A 203 14.42 8.66 15.14
N ASP A 204 13.17 8.84 15.54
CA ASP A 204 12.35 7.74 16.03
C ASP A 204 11.72 6.95 14.85
N LEU A 205 11.07 5.83 15.17
CA LEU A 205 10.45 4.94 14.19
C LEU A 205 9.34 5.63 13.37
N ASP A 206 8.53 6.46 14.03
CA ASP A 206 7.46 7.24 13.41
C ASP A 206 8.02 8.20 12.35
N THR A 207 9.02 8.98 12.73
CA THR A 207 9.68 9.93 11.85
C THR A 207 10.40 9.22 10.70
N LEU A 208 11.07 8.09 10.95
CA LEU A 208 11.70 7.30 9.90
C LEU A 208 10.67 6.71 8.92
N THR A 209 9.49 6.33 9.40
CA THR A 209 8.38 5.90 8.54
C THR A 209 7.92 7.04 7.64
N LYS A 210 7.74 8.24 8.18
CA LYS A 210 7.38 9.42 7.37
C LYS A 210 8.45 9.74 6.32
N PHE A 211 9.73 9.59 6.66
CA PHE A 211 10.81 9.69 5.66
C PHE A 211 10.67 8.64 4.56
N ALA A 212 10.37 7.37 4.91
CA ALA A 212 10.16 6.33 3.90
C ALA A 212 9.03 6.74 2.93
N VAL A 213 7.88 7.18 3.44
CA VAL A 213 6.77 7.66 2.61
C VAL A 213 7.20 8.78 1.65
N MET A 214 7.89 9.78 2.19
CA MET A 214 8.31 10.92 1.39
C MET A 214 9.38 10.59 0.35
N VAL A 215 10.31 9.69 0.69
CA VAL A 215 11.38 9.26 -0.22
C VAL A 215 10.84 8.42 -1.36
N ASP A 216 9.85 7.56 -1.09
CA ASP A 216 9.14 6.81 -2.12
C ASP A 216 8.38 7.78 -3.05
N TYR A 217 7.62 8.72 -2.50
CA TYR A 217 6.88 9.75 -3.26
C TYR A 217 7.79 10.60 -4.16
N LEU A 218 8.92 11.06 -3.63
CA LEU A 218 9.89 11.88 -4.36
C LEU A 218 10.85 11.07 -5.24
N GLU A 219 10.83 9.74 -5.12
CA GLU A 219 11.72 8.80 -5.79
C GLU A 219 13.22 9.10 -5.56
N CYS A 220 13.61 9.64 -4.40
CA CYS A 220 14.94 10.18 -4.12
C CYS A 220 15.82 9.26 -3.24
N HIS A 221 15.62 7.95 -3.34
CA HIS A 221 16.26 6.92 -2.52
C HIS A 221 17.79 7.06 -2.42
N GLU A 222 18.48 7.21 -3.55
CA GLU A 222 19.96 7.30 -3.60
C GLU A 222 20.51 8.48 -2.80
N ALA A 223 19.82 9.62 -2.80
CA ALA A 223 20.27 10.81 -2.08
C ALA A 223 20.12 10.65 -0.56
N VAL A 224 19.10 9.91 -0.12
CA VAL A 224 18.76 9.74 1.31
C VAL A 224 19.42 8.51 1.92
N GLU A 225 19.84 7.53 1.11
CA GLU A 225 20.42 6.26 1.55
C GLU A 225 21.44 6.40 2.69
N PRO A 226 22.49 7.25 2.61
CA PRO A 226 23.51 7.33 3.67
C PRO A 226 22.96 7.75 5.04
N PHE A 227 21.87 8.52 5.05
CA PHE A 227 21.21 8.97 6.28
C PHE A 227 20.26 7.90 6.81
N SER A 228 19.49 7.28 5.91
CA SER A 228 18.58 6.18 6.25
C SER A 228 19.33 4.97 6.83
N ASP A 229 20.51 4.62 6.30
CA ASP A 229 21.36 3.55 6.82
C ASP A 229 21.67 3.76 8.30
N ARG A 230 22.11 4.98 8.64
CA ARG A 230 22.43 5.34 10.02
C ARG A 230 21.19 5.34 10.90
N TRP A 231 20.05 5.83 10.42
CA TRP A 231 18.80 5.85 11.19
C TRP A 231 18.29 4.43 11.46
N VAL A 232 18.28 3.56 10.45
CA VAL A 232 17.92 2.15 10.58
C VAL A 232 18.86 1.43 11.53
N GLU A 233 20.17 1.65 11.42
CA GLU A 233 21.17 1.02 12.30
C GLU A 233 20.97 1.39 13.77
N ASN A 234 20.54 2.63 14.05
CA ASN A 234 20.23 3.08 15.41
C ASN A 234 18.95 2.46 15.97
N LEU A 235 18.01 2.03 15.12
CA LEU A 235 16.69 1.52 15.51
C LEU A 235 16.57 -0.01 15.41
N LYS A 236 17.46 -0.71 14.70
CA LYS A 236 17.29 -2.14 14.39
C LYS A 236 17.17 -3.07 15.61
N GLY A 237 17.57 -2.63 16.80
CA GLY A 237 17.35 -3.36 18.06
C GLY A 237 15.90 -3.38 18.53
N ASP A 238 15.06 -2.51 17.95
CA ASP A 238 13.68 -2.26 18.35
C ASP A 238 12.66 -2.90 17.39
N ILE A 239 13.06 -3.90 16.58
CA ILE A 239 12.10 -4.63 15.73
C ILE A 239 11.13 -5.39 16.64
N PRO A 240 9.81 -5.16 16.53
CA PRO A 240 8.84 -5.76 17.43
C PRO A 240 8.80 -7.29 17.33
N THR A 241 8.64 -7.93 18.48
CA THR A 241 8.39 -9.38 18.59
C THR A 241 6.91 -9.71 18.75
N THR A 242 6.05 -8.70 18.64
CA THR A 242 4.59 -8.83 18.76
C THR A 242 3.91 -8.22 17.52
N CYS A 243 2.71 -8.70 17.20
CA CYS A 243 1.92 -8.12 16.10
C CYS A 243 1.50 -6.70 16.49
N SER A 244 2.20 -5.69 15.97
CA SER A 244 1.94 -4.27 16.23
C SER A 244 1.99 -3.47 14.93
N SER A 245 1.51 -2.24 15.00
CA SER A 245 1.68 -1.26 13.93
C SER A 245 3.14 -1.00 13.57
N GLU A 246 4.03 -1.11 14.55
CA GLU A 246 5.46 -0.93 14.37
C GLU A 246 6.06 -1.98 13.42
N LEU A 247 5.49 -3.19 13.33
CA LEU A 247 5.90 -4.17 12.31
C LEU A 247 5.59 -3.68 10.90
N ILE A 248 4.44 -3.04 10.70
CA ILE A 248 4.03 -2.50 9.39
C ILE A 248 4.89 -1.27 9.03
N GLN A 249 5.23 -0.44 10.01
CA GLN A 249 6.20 0.65 9.85
C GLN A 249 7.57 0.10 9.43
N TRP A 250 8.09 -0.90 10.13
CA TRP A 250 9.34 -1.56 9.76
C TRP A 250 9.27 -2.25 8.39
N LEU A 251 8.12 -2.77 8.00
CA LEU A 251 7.91 -3.35 6.68
C LEU A 251 8.04 -2.26 5.60
N CYS A 252 7.40 -1.11 5.80
CA CYS A 252 7.53 0.05 4.93
C CYS A 252 8.98 0.55 4.85
N ILE A 253 9.64 0.75 5.99
CA ILE A 253 11.02 1.25 6.07
C ILE A 253 11.99 0.30 5.36
N SER A 254 11.93 -0.99 5.70
CA SER A 254 12.84 -1.98 5.14
C SER A 254 12.61 -2.21 3.65
N PHE A 255 11.37 -2.12 3.19
CA PHE A 255 11.01 -2.17 1.79
C PHE A 255 11.53 -0.95 1.03
N THR A 256 11.22 0.26 1.49
CA THR A 256 11.56 1.53 0.82
C THR A 256 13.07 1.74 0.75
N PHE A 257 13.79 1.54 1.87
CA PHE A 257 15.25 1.78 1.92
C PHE A 257 16.09 0.57 1.51
N HIS A 258 15.46 -0.41 0.87
CA HIS A 258 16.09 -1.63 0.36
C HIS A 258 16.92 -2.42 1.40
N LYS A 259 16.40 -2.55 2.62
CA LYS A 259 17.09 -3.20 3.75
C LYS A 259 16.76 -4.69 3.82
N GLN A 260 17.48 -5.48 3.02
CA GLN A 260 17.23 -6.93 2.85
C GLN A 260 17.11 -7.71 4.16
N ILE A 261 18.04 -7.51 5.10
CA ILE A 261 18.05 -8.28 6.37
C ILE A 261 16.80 -7.95 7.20
N GLN A 262 16.54 -6.65 7.39
CA GLN A 262 15.38 -6.17 8.14
C GLN A 262 14.07 -6.58 7.46
N PHE A 263 14.01 -6.55 6.13
CA PHE A 263 12.85 -6.97 5.37
C PHE A 263 12.55 -8.46 5.59
N GLN A 264 13.57 -9.33 5.54
CA GLN A 264 13.41 -10.75 5.84
C GLN A 264 12.93 -11.00 7.27
N GLU A 265 13.50 -10.31 8.26
CA GLU A 265 13.13 -10.48 9.66
C GLU A 265 11.70 -10.03 9.94
N VAL A 266 11.33 -8.84 9.45
CA VAL A 266 10.00 -8.25 9.62
C VAL A 266 8.92 -9.03 8.90
N THR A 267 9.18 -9.49 7.67
CA THR A 267 8.21 -10.31 6.92
C THR A 267 7.99 -11.65 7.60
N LEU A 268 9.03 -12.30 8.12
CA LEU A 268 8.90 -13.53 8.91
C LEU A 268 8.08 -13.30 10.19
N ALA A 269 8.39 -12.23 10.93
CA ALA A 269 7.64 -11.86 12.13
C ALA A 269 6.16 -11.60 11.80
N THR A 270 5.89 -10.87 10.71
CA THR A 270 4.53 -10.56 10.24
C THR A 270 3.77 -11.84 9.88
N ILE A 271 4.37 -12.79 9.16
CA ILE A 271 3.74 -14.09 8.83
C ILE A 271 3.36 -14.85 10.10
N ARG A 272 4.25 -14.88 11.10
CA ARG A 272 4.05 -15.65 12.34
C ARG A 272 3.01 -15.04 13.28
N LEU A 273 3.06 -13.72 13.44
CA LEU A 273 2.37 -13.00 14.52
C LEU A 273 1.01 -12.44 14.09
N SER A 274 0.79 -12.19 12.80
CA SER A 274 -0.46 -11.59 12.32
C SER A 274 -1.65 -12.51 12.58
N ARG A 275 -2.70 -11.96 13.20
CA ARG A 275 -3.94 -12.68 13.52
C ARG A 275 -5.04 -12.51 12.47
N ASP A 276 -4.95 -11.44 11.69
CA ASP A 276 -5.96 -11.06 10.71
C ASP A 276 -5.30 -10.76 9.35
N VAL A 277 -6.11 -10.30 8.39
CA VAL A 277 -5.60 -9.83 7.10
C VAL A 277 -4.64 -8.68 7.34
N ILE A 278 -3.41 -8.81 6.84
CA ILE A 278 -2.37 -7.80 6.97
C ILE A 278 -2.79 -6.57 6.17
N GLN A 279 -2.77 -5.40 6.81
CA GLN A 279 -3.10 -4.11 6.21
C GLN A 279 -1.84 -3.25 6.15
N THR A 280 -1.73 -2.42 5.11
CA THR A 280 -0.57 -1.53 4.91
C THR A 280 -0.59 -0.30 5.81
N LEU A 281 -1.72 0.00 6.46
CA LEU A 281 -1.93 1.25 7.19
C LEU A 281 -1.67 2.48 6.29
N ASP A 282 -2.08 2.38 5.03
CA ASP A 282 -1.88 3.41 3.99
C ASP A 282 -0.40 3.75 3.69
N LEU A 283 0.54 2.91 4.14
CA LEU A 283 1.96 3.05 3.81
C LEU A 283 2.26 2.52 2.39
N PRO A 284 3.31 3.06 1.70
CA PRO A 284 3.71 2.67 0.36
C PRO A 284 4.41 1.30 0.33
N ILE A 285 3.63 0.27 0.60
CA ILE A 285 4.05 -1.13 0.51
C ILE A 285 3.33 -1.71 -0.70
N ARG A 286 4.06 -2.38 -1.61
CA ARG A 286 3.45 -3.01 -2.79
C ARG A 286 2.42 -4.05 -2.36
N GLU A 287 1.27 -4.04 -3.01
CA GLU A 287 0.18 -5.00 -2.76
C GLU A 287 0.67 -6.45 -2.89
N SER A 288 1.56 -6.72 -3.86
CA SER A 288 2.18 -8.02 -4.06
C SER A 288 2.95 -8.55 -2.84
N VAL A 289 3.56 -7.67 -2.03
CA VAL A 289 4.21 -8.06 -0.77
C VAL A 289 3.16 -8.51 0.23
N VAL A 290 2.11 -7.72 0.43
CA VAL A 290 1.04 -8.01 1.39
C VAL A 290 0.27 -9.27 1.01
N ASP A 291 -0.04 -9.45 -0.28
CA ASP A 291 -0.66 -10.65 -0.81
C ASP A 291 0.19 -11.88 -0.53
N LYS A 292 1.51 -11.79 -0.74
CA LYS A 292 2.41 -12.90 -0.46
C LYS A 292 2.47 -13.24 1.02
N LEU A 293 2.52 -12.24 1.91
CA LEU A 293 2.50 -12.44 3.35
C LEU A 293 1.20 -13.13 3.80
N ASN A 294 0.05 -12.63 3.35
CA ASN A 294 -1.25 -13.21 3.66
C ASN A 294 -1.37 -14.65 3.12
N SER A 295 -0.91 -14.90 1.90
CA SER A 295 -0.88 -16.23 1.29
C SER A 295 -0.06 -17.22 2.11
N LEU A 296 1.18 -16.86 2.49
CA LEU A 296 2.05 -17.74 3.29
C LEU A 296 1.47 -18.01 4.68
N ARG A 297 0.90 -16.97 5.32
CA ARG A 297 0.22 -17.11 6.61
C ARG A 297 -0.95 -18.10 6.51
N GLN A 298 -1.82 -17.92 5.52
CA GLN A 298 -2.98 -18.77 5.32
C GLN A 298 -2.57 -20.21 4.99
N GLU A 299 -1.58 -20.39 4.12
CA GLU A 299 -1.07 -21.72 3.74
C GLU A 299 -0.52 -22.48 4.95
N ALA A 300 0.24 -21.81 5.82
CA ALA A 300 0.80 -22.44 7.02
C ALA A 300 -0.29 -22.85 8.03
N LEU A 301 -1.30 -22.01 8.25
CA LEU A 301 -2.44 -22.32 9.12
C LEU A 301 -3.28 -23.48 8.55
N ASP A 302 -3.55 -23.46 7.24
CA ASP A 302 -4.28 -24.53 6.58
C ASP A 302 -3.52 -25.86 6.64
N ARG A 303 -2.21 -25.85 6.36
CA ARG A 303 -1.34 -27.04 6.50
C ARG A 303 -1.36 -27.60 7.93
N LEU A 304 -1.34 -26.75 8.95
CA LEU A 304 -1.43 -27.17 10.35
C LEU A 304 -2.76 -27.86 10.65
N LEU A 305 -3.88 -27.24 10.25
CA LEU A 305 -5.22 -27.78 10.48
C LEU A 305 -5.43 -29.11 9.74
N LEU A 306 -5.05 -29.17 8.47
CA LEU A 306 -5.10 -30.39 7.67
C LEU A 306 -4.27 -31.52 8.28
N ALA A 307 -3.09 -31.22 8.81
CA ALA A 307 -2.25 -32.22 9.47
C ALA A 307 -2.90 -32.78 10.75
N LEU A 308 -3.57 -31.93 11.54
CA LEU A 308 -4.31 -32.36 12.73
C LEU A 308 -5.57 -33.16 12.38
N GLU A 309 -6.28 -32.80 11.31
CA GLU A 309 -7.42 -33.55 10.78
C GLU A 309 -7.00 -34.93 10.25
N ASN A 310 -5.89 -35.00 9.51
CA ASN A 310 -5.32 -36.28 9.08
C ASN A 310 -4.94 -37.17 10.27
N LEU A 311 -4.39 -36.59 11.34
CA LEU A 311 -4.09 -37.31 12.57
C LEU A 311 -5.36 -37.85 13.27
N LEU A 312 -6.45 -37.08 13.28
CA LEU A 312 -7.76 -37.55 13.74
C LEU A 312 -8.23 -38.76 12.91
N ASP A 313 -8.11 -38.69 11.59
CA ASP A 313 -8.51 -39.77 10.70
C ASP A 313 -7.64 -41.02 10.83
N ASP A 314 -6.35 -40.84 11.11
CA ASP A 314 -5.41 -41.92 11.38
C ASP A 314 -5.77 -42.70 12.65
N PHE A 315 -6.15 -42.00 13.72
CA PHE A 315 -6.65 -42.65 14.93
C PHE A 315 -8.03 -43.29 14.71
N ARG A 316 -8.94 -42.60 14.03
CA ARG A 316 -10.29 -43.11 13.72
C ARG A 316 -10.27 -44.40 12.91
N SER A 317 -9.29 -44.54 12.03
CA SER A 317 -9.18 -45.67 11.08
C SER A 317 -8.12 -46.69 11.50
N ASP A 318 -7.60 -46.60 12.73
CA ASP A 318 -6.55 -47.49 13.26
C ASP A 318 -5.28 -47.60 12.39
N ARG A 319 -4.91 -46.52 11.67
CA ARG A 319 -3.68 -46.51 10.85
C ARG A 319 -2.41 -46.37 11.67
N ILE A 320 -2.52 -45.83 12.89
CA ILE A 320 -1.42 -45.78 13.85
C ILE A 320 -1.38 -47.09 14.64
N LYS A 321 -0.24 -47.77 14.60
CA LYS A 321 -0.02 -49.07 15.27
C LYS A 321 -0.19 -48.96 16.79
N CYS A 322 -1.31 -49.43 17.31
CA CYS A 322 -1.59 -49.67 18.73
C CYS A 322 -2.87 -50.49 18.89
N THR A 323 -3.41 -50.60 20.11
CA THR A 323 -4.73 -51.23 20.33
C THR A 323 -5.87 -50.28 19.97
N PHE A 324 -7.05 -50.86 19.70
CA PHE A 324 -8.28 -50.11 19.47
C PHE A 324 -8.57 -49.11 20.59
N GLU A 325 -8.44 -49.52 21.84
CA GLU A 325 -8.67 -48.67 23.01
C GLU A 325 -7.70 -47.50 23.04
N CYS A 326 -6.42 -47.72 22.71
CA CYS A 326 -5.43 -46.65 22.65
C CYS A 326 -5.78 -45.61 21.58
N ASN A 327 -6.16 -46.06 20.39
CA ASN A 327 -6.52 -45.18 19.29
C ASN A 327 -7.81 -44.41 19.59
N ALA A 328 -8.82 -45.08 20.15
CA ALA A 328 -10.06 -44.44 20.59
C ALA A 328 -9.80 -43.36 21.67
N MET A 329 -8.95 -43.64 22.65
CA MET A 329 -8.60 -42.68 23.71
C MET A 329 -7.82 -41.48 23.17
N ARG A 330 -6.85 -41.68 22.27
CA ARG A 330 -6.10 -40.59 21.63
C ARG A 330 -6.96 -39.78 20.67
N TYR A 331 -7.83 -40.42 19.89
CA TYR A 331 -8.82 -39.76 19.07
C TYR A 331 -9.73 -38.85 19.90
N GLY A 332 -10.37 -39.41 20.94
CA GLY A 332 -11.27 -38.65 21.80
C GLY A 332 -10.57 -37.50 22.54
N ALA A 333 -9.33 -37.69 22.97
CA ALA A 333 -8.51 -36.63 23.56
C ALA A 333 -8.24 -35.50 22.55
N LEU A 334 -7.78 -35.85 21.34
CA LEU A 334 -7.49 -34.88 20.29
C LEU A 334 -8.74 -34.09 19.86
N VAL A 335 -9.88 -34.78 19.66
CA VAL A 335 -11.16 -34.13 19.34
C VAL A 335 -11.53 -33.10 20.42
N LYS A 336 -11.44 -33.48 21.71
CA LYS A 336 -11.79 -32.59 22.82
C LYS A 336 -10.86 -31.38 22.89
N GLU A 337 -9.56 -31.60 22.74
CA GLU A 337 -8.54 -30.56 22.84
C GLU A 337 -8.58 -29.59 21.63
N MET A 338 -8.83 -30.08 20.41
CA MET A 338 -9.03 -29.22 19.25
C MET A 338 -10.34 -28.43 19.35
N SER A 339 -11.42 -29.06 19.82
CA SER A 339 -12.70 -28.37 20.00
C SER A 339 -12.62 -27.26 21.04
N SER A 340 -11.95 -27.49 22.18
CA SER A 340 -11.77 -26.47 23.22
C SER A 340 -10.89 -25.30 22.77
N ARG A 341 -10.11 -25.46 21.70
CA ARG A 341 -9.27 -24.44 21.08
C ARG A 341 -9.91 -23.80 19.85
N THR A 342 -11.17 -24.11 19.54
CA THR A 342 -11.88 -23.61 18.35
C THR A 342 -11.24 -24.02 17.01
N LEU A 343 -10.56 -25.17 16.95
CA LEU A 343 -9.85 -25.64 15.76
C LEU A 343 -10.60 -26.70 14.94
N LEU A 344 -11.77 -27.17 15.41
CA LEU A 344 -12.45 -28.32 14.81
C LEU A 344 -13.91 -28.03 14.40
N PHE A 345 -14.73 -27.44 15.27
CA PHE A 345 -16.15 -27.19 15.00
C PHE A 345 -16.60 -25.79 15.49
N PRO A 346 -16.86 -24.83 14.58
CA PRO A 346 -16.53 -24.90 13.15
C PRO A 346 -15.01 -24.90 12.92
N ARG A 347 -14.56 -25.57 11.87
CA ARG A 347 -13.16 -25.50 11.41
C ARG A 347 -12.87 -24.05 10.99
N PRO A 348 -11.78 -23.43 11.47
CA PRO A 348 -11.34 -22.14 10.97
C PRO A 348 -11.20 -22.14 9.44
N GLN A 349 -11.65 -21.06 8.81
CA GLN A 349 -11.65 -20.89 7.35
C GLN A 349 -10.78 -19.72 6.94
N ILE A 350 -10.24 -19.78 5.73
CA ILE A 350 -9.55 -18.66 5.08
C ILE A 350 -10.45 -17.41 5.16
N PRO A 351 -9.92 -16.22 5.57
CA PRO A 351 -8.51 -15.88 5.77
C PRO A 351 -7.96 -16.13 7.20
N PHE A 352 -8.60 -17.01 7.97
CA PHE A 352 -8.23 -17.42 9.34
C PHE A 352 -8.22 -16.25 10.33
N LEU A 353 -9.27 -15.44 10.34
CA LEU A 353 -9.39 -14.28 11.24
C LEU A 353 -9.27 -14.69 12.71
N GLY A 354 -8.51 -13.92 13.49
CA GLY A 354 -8.21 -14.17 14.89
C GLY A 354 -7.13 -15.23 15.17
N TYR A 355 -6.55 -15.88 14.15
CA TYR A 355 -5.51 -16.91 14.33
C TYR A 355 -4.16 -16.43 13.83
N SER A 356 -3.14 -16.44 14.70
CA SER A 356 -1.74 -16.33 14.29
C SER A 356 -1.09 -17.71 14.27
N ILE A 357 -0.02 -17.90 13.50
CA ILE A 357 0.72 -19.17 13.50
C ILE A 357 1.37 -19.37 14.87
N GLU A 358 1.96 -18.32 15.44
CA GLU A 358 2.65 -18.39 16.74
C GLU A 358 1.71 -18.86 17.85
N ASP A 359 0.56 -18.20 18.02
CA ASP A 359 -0.40 -18.54 19.08
C ASP A 359 -1.04 -19.92 18.84
N THR A 360 -1.37 -20.23 17.58
CA THR A 360 -2.02 -21.51 17.24
C THR A 360 -1.07 -22.67 17.47
N THR A 361 0.18 -22.57 17.02
CA THR A 361 1.18 -23.62 17.22
C THR A 361 1.55 -23.79 18.70
N ALA A 362 1.65 -22.70 19.46
CA ALA A 362 1.84 -22.75 20.91
C ALA A 362 0.66 -23.46 21.59
N SER A 363 -0.58 -23.08 21.25
CA SER A 363 -1.80 -23.70 21.78
C SER A 363 -1.89 -25.19 21.46
N VAL A 364 -1.51 -25.60 20.24
CA VAL A 364 -1.47 -27.00 19.80
C VAL A 364 -0.39 -27.81 20.53
N ARG A 365 0.76 -27.21 20.87
CA ARG A 365 1.81 -27.89 21.65
C ARG A 365 1.35 -28.25 23.06
N GLU A 366 0.41 -27.50 23.63
CA GLU A 366 -0.17 -27.72 24.95
C GLU A 366 -1.30 -28.77 24.97
N ILE A 367 -1.51 -29.50 23.85
CA ILE A 367 -2.47 -30.61 23.81
C ILE A 367 -2.05 -31.72 24.78
N ARG A 368 -2.96 -32.09 25.68
CA ARG A 368 -2.69 -33.03 26.77
C ARG A 368 -2.73 -34.48 26.32
N ASP A 369 -1.79 -35.28 26.81
CA ASP A 369 -1.80 -36.73 26.64
C ASP A 369 -2.92 -37.38 27.48
N PRO A 370 -3.73 -38.28 26.91
CA PRO A 370 -4.72 -39.03 27.68
C PRO A 370 -4.03 -40.00 28.64
N LYS A 371 -4.43 -39.99 29.91
CA LYS A 371 -3.99 -40.97 30.90
C LYS A 371 -5.03 -42.07 31.01
N TRP A 372 -4.65 -43.30 30.71
CA TRP A 372 -5.49 -44.47 30.87
C TRP A 372 -4.63 -45.71 31.11
N CYS A 373 -5.23 -46.77 31.62
CA CYS A 373 -4.54 -48.03 31.85
C CYS A 373 -5.35 -49.20 31.32
N ASN A 374 -4.63 -50.24 30.91
CA ASN A 374 -5.27 -51.46 30.47
C ASN A 374 -5.69 -52.27 31.71
N GLY A 375 -6.99 -52.55 31.82
CA GLY A 375 -7.53 -53.39 32.88
C GLY A 375 -7.36 -54.86 32.50
N ASN A 376 -6.47 -55.58 33.18
CA ASN A 376 -6.48 -57.03 33.05
C ASN A 376 -7.76 -57.58 33.71
N ASN A 377 -8.66 -58.15 32.91
CA ASN A 377 -9.88 -58.85 33.36
C ASN A 377 -9.64 -60.08 34.25
N ARG A 378 -8.40 -60.31 34.71
CA ARG A 378 -8.07 -61.33 35.71
C ARG A 378 -8.20 -60.72 37.11
N SER A 379 -9.41 -60.32 37.47
CA SER A 379 -9.76 -59.92 38.83
C SER A 379 -9.63 -61.12 39.76
N HIS A 380 -8.49 -61.23 40.43
CA HIS A 380 -8.34 -62.15 41.56
C HIS A 380 -9.08 -61.53 42.76
N PRO A 381 -9.96 -62.25 43.49
CA PRO A 381 -10.78 -61.68 44.57
C PRO A 381 -10.00 -61.02 45.73
N PHE A 382 -8.68 -61.26 45.78
CA PHE A 382 -7.81 -60.88 46.89
C PHE A 382 -6.73 -59.85 46.52
N TYR A 383 -6.66 -59.38 45.28
CA TYR A 383 -5.68 -58.38 44.84
C TYR A 383 -6.37 -57.22 44.09
N PRO A 384 -5.97 -55.95 44.33
CA PRO A 384 -6.42 -54.82 43.53
C PRO A 384 -6.11 -55.07 42.05
N PRO A 385 -6.98 -54.68 41.11
CA PRO A 385 -6.71 -54.82 39.69
C PRO A 385 -5.38 -54.14 39.33
N HIS A 386 -4.47 -54.89 38.70
CA HIS A 386 -3.21 -54.34 38.19
C HIS A 386 -3.51 -53.46 36.98
N CYS A 387 -3.47 -52.15 37.20
CA CYS A 387 -3.60 -51.10 36.19
C CYS A 387 -2.20 -50.82 35.63
N GLN A 388 -1.89 -51.34 34.43
CA GLN A 388 -0.67 -50.98 33.71
C GLN A 388 -0.93 -49.71 32.90
N SER A 389 -0.26 -48.62 33.27
CA SER A 389 -0.32 -47.35 32.54
C SER A 389 0.03 -47.59 31.08
N HIS A 390 -0.75 -47.00 30.17
CA HIS A 390 -0.47 -47.07 28.75
C HIS A 390 0.41 -45.89 28.32
N ASP A 391 1.57 -46.16 27.70
CA ASP A 391 2.62 -45.15 27.51
C ASP A 391 2.58 -44.39 26.18
N CYS A 392 1.67 -44.73 25.25
CA CYS A 392 1.56 -43.98 24.00
C CYS A 392 1.12 -42.54 24.22
N LYS A 393 1.92 -41.61 23.70
CA LYS A 393 1.67 -40.17 23.77
C LYS A 393 0.99 -39.68 22.50
N LEU A 394 0.09 -38.72 22.65
CA LEU A 394 -0.48 -37.93 21.57
C LEU A 394 0.54 -36.87 21.13
N THR A 395 1.27 -36.29 22.08
CA THR A 395 2.33 -35.28 21.84
C THR A 395 3.42 -35.75 20.89
N SER A 396 3.75 -37.05 20.86
CA SER A 396 4.75 -37.60 19.93
C SER A 396 4.34 -37.52 18.46
N HIS A 397 3.05 -37.36 18.15
CA HIS A 397 2.54 -37.15 16.80
C HIS A 397 2.32 -35.65 16.50
N ILE A 398 1.99 -34.86 17.51
CA ILE A 398 1.70 -33.42 17.36
C ILE A 398 2.97 -32.60 17.20
N TRP A 399 4.00 -32.86 18.01
CA TRP A 399 5.23 -32.05 17.98
C TRP A 399 5.91 -32.05 16.62
N PRO A 400 6.05 -33.18 15.89
CA PRO A 400 6.59 -33.17 14.53
C PRO A 400 5.80 -32.31 13.56
N ILE A 401 4.46 -32.30 13.65
CA ILE A 401 3.60 -31.45 12.82
C ILE A 401 3.95 -29.97 13.07
N VAL A 402 3.96 -29.56 14.35
CA VAL A 402 4.24 -28.17 14.71
C VAL A 402 5.67 -27.76 14.33
N SER A 403 6.67 -28.63 14.55
CA SER A 403 8.05 -28.36 14.15
C SER A 403 8.17 -28.20 12.63
N SER A 404 7.53 -29.06 11.86
CA SER A 404 7.54 -28.97 10.39
C SER A 404 6.94 -27.67 9.88
N ILE A 405 5.85 -27.18 10.47
CA ILE A 405 5.28 -25.87 10.13
C ILE A 405 6.29 -24.76 10.41
N ASN A 406 6.84 -24.71 11.62
CA ASN A 406 7.77 -23.65 12.03
C ASN A 406 9.07 -23.64 11.21
N GLU A 407 9.62 -24.81 10.87
CA GLU A 407 10.82 -24.93 10.03
C GLU A 407 10.58 -24.53 8.56
N SER A 408 9.32 -24.61 8.10
CA SER A 408 8.96 -24.23 6.73
C SER A 408 8.84 -22.71 6.53
N LEU A 409 8.66 -21.94 7.61
CA LEU A 409 8.46 -20.50 7.52
C LEU A 409 9.78 -19.77 7.28
N LYS A 410 9.77 -18.85 6.31
CA LYS A 410 10.89 -17.99 5.97
C LYS A 410 10.39 -16.58 5.65
N GLY A 411 11.24 -15.60 5.95
CA GLY A 411 11.03 -14.23 5.50
C GLY A 411 11.12 -14.13 3.98
N LEU A 412 10.48 -13.10 3.42
CA LEU A 412 10.49 -12.83 1.99
C LEU A 412 11.83 -12.22 1.57
N SER A 413 12.29 -12.54 0.36
CA SER A 413 13.44 -11.85 -0.24
C SER A 413 12.98 -10.56 -0.89
N LEU A 414 13.61 -9.43 -0.58
CA LEU A 414 13.23 -8.13 -1.16
C LEU A 414 13.39 -8.11 -2.69
N GLU A 415 14.41 -8.78 -3.21
CA GLU A 415 14.72 -8.85 -4.65
C GLU A 415 13.57 -9.43 -5.50
N GLU A 416 12.68 -10.23 -4.91
CA GLU A 416 11.49 -10.76 -5.59
C GLU A 416 10.43 -9.68 -5.86
N PHE A 417 10.56 -8.52 -5.21
CA PHE A 417 9.60 -7.44 -5.20
C PHE A 417 10.20 -6.11 -5.61
N LEU A 418 11.44 -6.04 -6.09
CA LEU A 418 12.03 -4.82 -6.66
C LEU A 418 11.81 -4.78 -8.16
#